data_AF-A0A832CF60-F1
#
_entry.id   AF-A0A832CF60-F1
#
_cell.length_a   1.000
_cell.length_b   1.000
_cell.length_c   1.000
_cell.angle_alpha   90.00
_cell.angle_beta   90.00
_cell.angle_gamma   90.00
#
_symmetry.space_group_name_H-M   'P 1'
#
loop_
_entity.id
_entity.type
_entity.pdbx_description
1 polymer ?
#
loop_
_entity_poly.entity_id
_entity_poly.type
_entity_poly.pdbx_seq_one_letter_code
_entity_poly.pdbx_strand_id
1 'polypeptide(L)'
;MASASILIRFHEGFEPLKLPLAVGQAVEIPLVNRSSKPVRYTVAVKLSRGFRQSILAVEVNGETRYLGRSTPQASFSLDLEPGASAKLSVRFIAPRSESEAEAELEVSVKSLAVVSALAR
;
A
#
# COMPACT_ATOMS: atom_id res chain seq x y z
N MET A 1 -3.39 -22.70 -10.71
CA MET A 1 -4.24 -21.53 -10.34
C MET A 1 -3.36 -20.30 -10.40
N ALA A 2 -3.89 -19.13 -10.79
CA ALA A 2 -3.10 -17.90 -10.74
C ALA A 2 -2.84 -17.51 -9.28
N SER A 3 -1.59 -17.26 -8.95
CA SER A 3 -1.20 -16.75 -7.63
C SER A 3 -0.33 -15.51 -7.81
N ALA A 4 -0.70 -14.43 -7.14
CA ALA A 4 0.18 -13.30 -6.93
C ALA A 4 0.71 -13.33 -5.50
N SER A 5 1.82 -12.64 -5.26
CA SER A 5 2.26 -12.31 -3.92
C SER A 5 2.65 -10.84 -3.86
N ILE A 6 2.43 -10.24 -2.69
CA ILE A 6 2.90 -8.90 -2.39
C ILE A 6 3.96 -8.97 -1.31
N LEU A 7 5.10 -8.35 -1.59
CA LEU A 7 6.18 -8.16 -0.64
C LEU A 7 6.03 -6.78 -0.02
N ILE A 8 5.70 -6.72 1.26
CA ILE A 8 5.52 -5.49 2.00
C ILE A 8 6.80 -5.19 2.76
N ARG A 9 7.44 -4.06 2.47
CA ARG A 9 8.62 -3.54 3.16
C ARG A 9 8.21 -2.34 4.01
N PHE A 10 8.63 -2.33 5.27
CA PHE A 10 8.47 -1.18 6.16
C PHE A 10 9.82 -0.50 6.34
N HIS A 11 9.85 0.82 6.28
CA HIS A 11 11.11 1.60 6.29
C HIS A 11 11.86 1.55 7.63
N GLU A 12 11.24 1.05 8.71
CA GLU A 12 11.79 1.03 10.08
C GLU A 12 12.43 -0.31 10.50
N GLY A 13 12.96 -1.09 9.55
CA GLY A 13 13.77 -2.28 9.88
C GLY A 13 12.98 -3.53 10.28
N PHE A 14 11.69 -3.59 9.93
CA PHE A 14 10.91 -4.82 10.02
C PHE A 14 11.26 -5.78 8.89
N GLU A 15 11.20 -7.08 9.16
CA GLU A 15 11.33 -8.08 8.11
C GLU A 15 10.23 -7.87 7.05
N PRO A 16 10.59 -7.96 5.75
CA PRO A 16 9.62 -7.88 4.68
C PRO A 16 8.54 -8.95 4.83
N LEU A 17 7.28 -8.55 4.82
CA LEU A 17 6.16 -9.47 4.92
C LEU A 17 5.72 -9.88 3.51
N LYS A 18 5.86 -11.16 3.16
CA LYS A 18 5.34 -11.70 1.90
C LYS A 18 3.94 -12.28 2.13
N LEU A 19 2.92 -11.69 1.49
CA LEU A 19 1.54 -12.15 1.58
C LEU A 19 1.06 -12.74 0.25
N PRO A 20 0.36 -13.89 0.26
CA PRO A 20 -0.30 -14.41 -0.93
C PRO A 20 -1.50 -13.55 -1.29
N LEU A 21 -1.70 -13.32 -2.60
CA LEU A 21 -2.83 -12.62 -3.18
C LEU A 21 -3.51 -13.55 -4.19
N ALA A 22 -4.67 -14.07 -3.80
CA ALA A 22 -5.52 -14.81 -4.73
C ALA A 22 -6.29 -13.84 -5.63
N VAL A 23 -6.63 -14.29 -6.84
CA VAL A 23 -7.43 -13.50 -7.79
C VAL A 23 -8.78 -13.14 -7.17
N GLY A 24 -9.13 -11.85 -7.22
CA GLY A 24 -10.37 -11.33 -6.67
C GLY A 24 -10.39 -11.13 -5.16
N GLN A 25 -9.38 -11.60 -4.43
CA GLN A 25 -9.23 -11.32 -3.00
C GLN A 25 -8.49 -10.00 -2.76
N ALA A 26 -8.92 -9.30 -1.71
CA ALA A 26 -8.24 -8.13 -1.20
C ALA A 26 -7.47 -8.49 0.08
N VAL A 27 -6.22 -8.07 0.14
CA VAL A 27 -5.43 -8.03 1.38
C VAL A 27 -5.60 -6.65 1.98
N GLU A 28 -5.93 -6.60 3.26
CA GLU A 28 -6.23 -5.37 3.98
C GLU A 28 -5.19 -5.13 5.07
N ILE A 29 -4.56 -3.97 5.03
CA ILE A 29 -3.48 -3.58 5.93
C ILE A 29 -3.96 -2.35 6.72
N PRO A 30 -4.11 -2.45 8.05
CA PRO A 30 -4.50 -1.30 8.86
C PRO A 30 -3.31 -0.33 9.03
N LEU A 31 -3.53 0.93 8.72
CA LEU A 31 -2.62 2.04 9.00
C LEU A 31 -3.15 2.78 10.22
N VAL A 32 -2.46 2.67 11.36
CA VAL A 32 -2.95 3.24 12.64
C VAL A 32 -1.91 4.19 13.22
N ASN A 33 -2.28 5.46 13.38
CA ASN A 33 -1.44 6.41 14.09
C ASN A 33 -1.56 6.19 15.60
N ARG A 34 -0.60 5.45 16.17
CA ARG A 34 -0.49 5.23 17.62
C ARG A 34 0.35 6.31 18.34
N SER A 35 0.84 7.31 17.62
CA SER A 35 1.64 8.37 18.20
C SER A 35 0.76 9.50 18.75
N SER A 36 1.35 10.36 19.58
CA SER A 36 0.70 11.57 20.10
C SER A 36 0.75 12.77 19.14
N LYS A 37 1.28 12.58 17.93
CA LYS A 37 1.43 13.65 16.91
C LYS A 37 0.75 13.24 15.61
N PRO A 38 0.34 14.18 14.76
CA PRO A 38 -0.07 13.85 13.40
C PRO A 38 1.10 13.21 12.65
N VAL A 39 0.80 12.21 11.81
CA VAL A 39 1.81 11.52 10.99
C VAL A 39 1.37 11.46 9.54
N ARG A 40 2.32 11.50 8.61
CA ARG A 40 2.13 11.23 7.20
C ARG A 40 2.58 9.81 6.88
N TYR A 41 1.64 8.98 6.44
CA TYR A 41 1.93 7.71 5.77
C TYR A 41 2.19 7.98 4.29
N THR A 42 3.27 7.42 3.77
CA THR A 42 3.55 7.35 2.33
C THR A 42 3.61 5.89 1.93
N VAL A 43 2.74 5.49 1.02
CA VAL A 43 2.68 4.12 0.47
C VAL A 43 3.17 4.19 -0.96
N ALA A 44 4.30 3.57 -1.26
CA ALA A 44 4.81 3.42 -2.61
C ALA A 44 4.63 1.96 -3.07
N VAL A 45 4.11 1.75 -4.26
CA VAL A 45 3.87 0.41 -4.82
C VAL A 45 4.56 0.30 -6.16
N LYS A 46 5.24 -0.81 -6.40
CA LYS A 46 5.93 -1.12 -7.63
C LYS A 46 5.70 -2.57 -8.03
N LEU A 47 5.33 -2.80 -9.28
CA LEU A 47 5.25 -4.15 -9.84
C LEU A 47 6.68 -4.64 -10.13
N SER A 48 7.06 -5.80 -9.59
CA SER A 48 8.39 -6.37 -9.79
C SER A 48 8.41 -7.39 -10.94
N ARG A 49 7.44 -8.31 -10.98
CA ARG A 49 7.36 -9.33 -12.05
C ARG A 49 5.93 -9.79 -12.28
N GLY A 50 5.68 -10.25 -13.51
CA GLY A 50 4.54 -11.13 -13.77
C GLY A 50 3.19 -10.44 -13.92
N PHE A 51 3.12 -9.10 -14.10
CA PHE A 51 1.89 -8.36 -14.40
C PHE A 51 1.78 -7.99 -15.89
N ARG A 52 1.80 -8.99 -16.78
CA ARG A 52 1.70 -8.74 -18.23
C ARG A 52 0.27 -8.54 -18.68
N GLN A 53 -0.66 -9.31 -18.10
CA GLN A 53 -2.09 -9.27 -18.40
C GLN A 53 -2.95 -9.05 -17.16
N SER A 54 -2.34 -8.91 -15.99
CA SER A 54 -3.04 -8.63 -14.73
C SER A 54 -2.85 -7.19 -14.25
N ILE A 55 -3.72 -6.80 -13.34
CA ILE A 55 -3.79 -5.48 -12.72
C ILE A 55 -3.75 -5.66 -11.20
N LEU A 56 -3.01 -4.80 -10.53
CA LEU A 56 -3.08 -4.64 -9.08
C LEU A 56 -3.90 -3.39 -8.77
N ALA A 57 -5.03 -3.54 -8.09
CA ALA A 57 -5.76 -2.40 -7.55
C ALA A 57 -5.26 -2.12 -6.13
N VAL A 58 -4.81 -0.90 -5.88
CA VAL A 58 -4.38 -0.43 -4.57
C VAL A 58 -5.28 0.71 -4.16
N GLU A 59 -5.87 0.62 -2.99
CA GLU A 59 -6.78 1.63 -2.45
C GLU A 59 -6.28 2.11 -1.09
N VAL A 60 -6.23 3.43 -0.92
CA VAL A 60 -5.92 4.08 0.36
C VAL A 60 -6.97 5.16 0.61
N ASN A 61 -7.71 5.04 1.70
CA ASN A 61 -8.71 6.04 2.11
C ASN A 61 -9.72 6.42 1.01
N GLY A 62 -10.18 5.43 0.23
CA GLY A 62 -11.11 5.64 -0.89
C GLY A 62 -10.48 6.10 -2.20
N GLU A 63 -9.18 6.42 -2.24
CA GLU A 63 -8.46 6.66 -3.49
C GLU A 63 -7.91 5.33 -4.03
N THR A 64 -8.39 4.92 -5.21
CA THR A 64 -7.92 3.70 -5.88
C THR A 64 -6.97 4.04 -7.04
N ARG A 65 -5.83 3.35 -7.10
CA ARG A 65 -4.93 3.33 -8.27
C ARG A 65 -4.83 1.92 -8.82
N TYR A 66 -4.85 1.81 -10.14
CA TYR A 66 -4.68 0.55 -10.86
C TYR A 66 -3.28 0.49 -11.45
N LEU A 67 -2.50 -0.52 -11.06
CA LEU A 67 -1.16 -0.76 -11.57
C LEU A 67 -1.20 -1.94 -12.53
N GLY A 68 -0.51 -1.80 -13.66
CA GLY A 68 -0.35 -2.87 -14.64
C GLY A 68 0.87 -2.59 -15.49
N ARG A 69 1.02 -3.29 -16.63
CA ARG A 69 2.18 -3.13 -17.52
C ARG A 69 2.50 -1.68 -17.89
N SER A 70 1.49 -0.85 -18.18
CA SER A 70 1.67 0.54 -18.60
C SER A 70 1.86 1.52 -17.44
N THR A 71 1.47 1.12 -16.24
CA THR A 71 1.55 1.95 -15.02
C THR A 71 2.10 1.07 -13.91
N PRO A 72 3.42 0.78 -13.92
CA PRO A 72 3.99 -0.24 -13.06
C PRO A 72 4.25 0.24 -11.62
N GLN A 73 3.94 1.50 -11.31
CA GLN A 73 4.20 2.09 -10.01
C GLN A 73 3.14 3.14 -9.66
N ALA A 74 2.89 3.31 -8.37
CA ALA A 74 2.01 4.34 -7.82
C ALA A 74 2.49 4.74 -6.42
N SER A 75 2.14 5.95 -5.99
CA SER A 75 2.36 6.40 -4.62
C SER A 75 1.11 7.08 -4.07
N PHE A 76 0.90 6.90 -2.77
CA PHE A 76 -0.15 7.52 -1.99
C PHE A 76 0.47 8.25 -0.81
N SER A 77 -0.15 9.34 -0.37
CA SER A 77 0.19 9.98 0.89
C SER A 77 -1.08 10.29 1.66
N LEU A 78 -1.06 9.98 2.95
CA LEU A 78 -2.20 10.18 3.85
C LEU A 78 -1.70 10.71 5.18
N ASP A 79 -2.33 11.77 5.65
CA ASP A 79 -2.08 12.33 6.98
C ASP A 79 -3.11 11.74 7.95
N LEU A 80 -2.63 11.19 9.07
CA LEU A 80 -3.44 10.63 10.13
C LEU A 80 -3.21 11.40 11.43
N GLU A 81 -4.28 11.91 12.01
CA GLU A 81 -4.29 12.50 13.35
C GLU A 81 -4.00 11.45 14.44
N PRO A 82 -3.57 11.85 15.65
CA PRO A 82 -3.39 10.92 16.78
C PRO A 82 -4.62 10.05 17.03
N GLY A 83 -4.43 8.73 17.07
CA GLY A 83 -5.52 7.76 17.27
C GLY A 83 -6.37 7.47 16.03
N ALA A 84 -6.18 8.21 14.92
CA ALA A 84 -6.86 7.92 13.67
C ALA A 84 -6.32 6.65 13.01
N SER A 85 -7.18 5.99 12.24
CA SER A 85 -6.79 4.85 11.42
C SER A 85 -7.33 4.96 10.00
N ALA A 86 -6.62 4.33 9.08
CA ALA A 86 -7.01 4.15 7.70
C ALA A 86 -6.70 2.73 7.25
N LYS A 87 -7.19 2.41 6.05
CA LYS A 87 -7.09 1.09 5.48
C LYS A 87 -6.39 1.18 4.13
N LEU A 88 -5.34 0.39 3.98
CA LEU A 88 -4.70 0.09 2.70
C LEU A 88 -5.27 -1.26 2.22
N SER A 89 -5.92 -1.25 1.06
CA SER A 89 -6.47 -2.44 0.43
C SER A 89 -5.71 -2.73 -0.85
N VAL A 90 -5.24 -3.97 -1.02
CA VAL A 90 -4.55 -4.43 -2.22
C VAL A 90 -5.30 -5.61 -2.81
N ARG A 91 -5.73 -5.50 -4.07
CA ARG A 91 -6.51 -6.52 -4.75
C ARG A 91 -5.84 -6.93 -6.06
N PHE A 92 -5.69 -8.23 -6.26
CA PHE A 92 -5.18 -8.77 -7.52
C PHE A 92 -6.32 -9.05 -8.50
N ILE A 93 -6.28 -8.38 -9.65
CA ILE A 93 -7.28 -8.46 -10.71
C ILE A 93 -6.61 -9.09 -11.93
N ALA A 94 -6.89 -10.37 -12.19
CA ALA A 94 -6.34 -11.10 -13.32
C ALA A 94 -7.46 -11.66 -14.21
N PRO A 95 -7.48 -11.37 -15.53
CA PRO A 95 -8.44 -11.96 -16.45
C PRO A 95 -8.10 -13.41 -16.82
N ARG A 96 -6.87 -13.88 -16.58
CA ARG A 96 -6.39 -15.26 -16.85
C ARG A 96 -5.36 -15.70 -15.81
N SER A 97 -5.04 -16.99 -15.79
CA SER A 97 -4.03 -17.55 -14.89
C SER A 97 -2.62 -17.15 -15.30
N GLU A 98 -2.09 -16.05 -14.76
CA GLU A 98 -0.64 -15.85 -14.70
C GLU A 98 -0.03 -16.86 -13.72
N SER A 99 1.10 -17.44 -14.10
CA SER A 99 1.77 -18.47 -13.30
C SER A 99 2.25 -17.90 -11.97
N GLU A 100 2.90 -16.73 -11.98
CA GLU A 100 3.40 -16.03 -10.79
C GLU A 100 3.49 -14.52 -11.03
N ALA A 101 2.88 -13.72 -10.16
CA ALA A 101 2.97 -12.26 -10.16
C ALA A 101 3.50 -11.75 -8.81
N GLU A 102 4.39 -10.76 -8.85
CA GLU A 102 5.00 -10.17 -7.65
C GLU A 102 4.95 -8.64 -7.70
N ALA A 103 4.53 -8.06 -6.58
CA ALA A 103 4.52 -6.62 -6.36
C ALA A 103 5.27 -6.31 -5.06
N GLU A 104 5.98 -5.19 -5.05
CA GLU A 104 6.61 -4.63 -3.86
C GLU A 104 5.78 -3.44 -3.38
N LEU A 105 5.53 -3.40 -2.08
CA LEU A 105 4.83 -2.31 -1.42
C LEU A 105 5.69 -1.81 -0.27
N GLU A 106 6.00 -0.53 -0.31
CA GLU A 106 6.81 0.15 0.68
C GLU A 106 5.93 1.11 1.47
N VAL A 107 5.93 0.95 2.80
CA VAL A 107 5.22 1.84 3.71
C VAL A 107 6.23 2.62 4.53
N SER A 108 6.15 3.94 4.43
CA SER A 108 6.95 4.90 5.19
C SER A 108 6.05 5.76 6.06
N VAL A 109 6.51 6.11 7.26
CA VAL A 109 5.79 7.00 8.19
C VAL A 109 6.71 8.15 8.57
N LYS A 110 6.18 9.38 8.55
CA LYS A 110 6.89 10.57 9.03
C LYS A 110 6.01 11.36 9.96
N SER A 111 6.51 11.68 11.16
CA SER A 111 5.85 12.60 12.07
C SER A 111 5.75 14.00 11.44
N LEU A 112 4.57 14.60 11.52
CA LEU A 112 4.37 15.98 11.08
C LEU A 112 4.65 16.91 12.25
N ALA A 113 5.30 18.04 11.96
CA ALA A 113 5.42 19.10 12.94
C ALA A 113 4.02 19.66 13.23
N VAL A 114 3.61 19.66 14.49
CA VAL A 114 2.43 20.42 14.90
C VAL A 114 2.82 21.89 14.72
N VAL A 115 2.26 22.54 13.70
CA VAL A 115 2.32 24.00 13.61
C VAL A 115 1.43 24.50 14.73
N SER A 116 2.03 24.70 15.90
CA SER A 116 1.47 25.53 16.96
C SER A 116 1.28 26.92 16.36
N ALA A 117 0.09 27.19 15.85
CA ALA A 117 -0.33 28.56 15.58
C ALA A 117 -0.47 29.24 16.94
N LEU A 118 0.65 29.80 17.43
CA LEU A 118 0.64 30.84 18.44
C LEU A 118 -0.08 32.06 17.82
N ALA A 119 -1.35 32.19 18.12
CA ALA A 119 -2.13 33.42 17.95
C ALA A 119 -3.23 33.38 19.02
N ARG A 120 -2.92 33.84 20.25
CA ARG A 120 -3.11 35.19 20.79
C ARG A 120 -4.33 35.22 21.70
#